data_AF-A0A9P4NKM4-F1
#
_entry.id   AF-A0A9P4NKM4-F1
#
_cell.length_a   1.000
_cell.length_b   1.000
_cell.length_c   1.000
_cell.angle_alpha   90.00
_cell.angle_beta   90.00
_cell.angle_gamma   90.00
#
_symmetry.space_group_name_H-M   'P 1'
#
loop_
_entity.id
_entity.type
_entity.pdbx_description
1 polymer ?
#
loop_
_entity_poly.entity_id
_entity_poly.type
_entity_poly.pdbx_seq_one_letter_code
_entity_poly.pdbx_strand_id
1 'polypeptide(L)' 'AEDDEKIMIEAKKVIKEHIGRLHTYNEMRDVGQGLIGMIADQRGVRIVDCQEEFGVVTGD' A
#
# COMPACT_ATOMS: atom_id res chain seq x y z
N ALA A 1 8.89 -34.77 11.34
CA ALA A 1 8.31 -35.19 10.05
C ALA A 1 6.92 -34.59 9.84
N GLU A 2 5.85 -35.08 10.49
CA GLU A 2 4.51 -34.47 10.37
C GLU A 2 4.46 -33.05 10.95
N ASP A 3 5.12 -32.80 12.08
CA ASP A 3 5.14 -31.45 12.69
C ASP A 3 5.93 -30.43 11.85
N ASP A 4 7.02 -30.84 11.20
CA ASP A 4 7.80 -29.95 10.33
C ASP A 4 7.01 -29.54 9.09
N GLU A 5 6.25 -30.48 8.51
CA GLU A 5 5.37 -30.21 7.39
C GLU A 5 4.27 -29.22 7.77
N LYS A 6 3.69 -29.40 8.97
CA LYS A 6 2.66 -28.50 9.52
C LYS A 6 3.21 -27.09 9.76
N ILE A 7 4.41 -26.96 10.32
CA ILE A 7 5.10 -25.68 10.53
C ILE A 7 5.35 -24.98 9.18
N MET A 8 5.81 -25.71 8.17
CA MET A 8 6.07 -25.14 6.84
C MET A 8 4.79 -24.68 6.13
N ILE A 9 3.67 -25.37 6.34
CA ILE A 9 2.36 -24.95 5.81
C ILE A 9 1.91 -23.63 6.46
N GLU A 10 1.98 -23.52 7.78
CA GLU A 10 1.58 -22.29 8.49
C GLU A 10 2.52 -21.11 8.15
N ALA A 11 3.83 -21.34 8.05
CA ALA A 11 4.78 -20.31 7.63
C ALA A 11 4.46 -19.78 6.23
N LYS A 12 4.17 -20.66 5.26
CA LYS A 12 3.76 -20.27 3.90
C LYS A 12 2.46 -19.47 3.91
N LYS A 13 1.51 -19.81 4.78
CA LYS A 13 0.24 -19.09 4.92
C LYS A 13 0.46 -17.66 5.41
N VAL A 14 1.29 -17.47 6.44
CA VAL A 14 1.65 -16.14 6.97
C VAL A 14 2.33 -15.29 5.90
N ILE A 15 3.30 -15.87 5.17
CA ILE A 15 4.00 -15.17 4.08
C ILE A 15 3.00 -14.75 2.99
N LYS A 16 2.12 -15.65 2.57
CA LYS A 16 1.12 -15.36 1.54
C LYS A 16 0.15 -14.26 1.97
N GLU A 17 -0.27 -14.28 3.24
CA GLU A 17 -1.13 -13.24 3.79
C GLU A 17 -0.42 -11.87 3.81
N HIS A 18 0.85 -11.85 4.21
CA HIS A 18 1.63 -10.62 4.22
C HIS A 18 1.83 -10.05 2.81
N ILE A 19 2.18 -10.90 1.84
CA ILE A 19 2.28 -10.51 0.43
C ILE A 19 0.95 -9.94 -0.09
N GLY A 20 -0.17 -10.58 0.25
CA GLY A 20 -1.49 -10.09 -0.13
C GLY A 20 -1.78 -8.70 0.44
N ARG A 21 -1.53 -8.49 1.73
CA ARG A 21 -1.71 -7.18 2.39
C ARG A 21 -0.85 -6.09 1.75
N LEU A 22 0.41 -6.41 1.43
CA LEU A 22 1.32 -5.46 0.78
C LEU A 22 0.84 -5.08 -0.63
N HIS A 23 0.37 -6.05 -1.43
CA HIS A 23 -0.22 -5.76 -2.74
C HIS A 23 -1.44 -4.86 -2.63
N THR A 24 -2.38 -5.18 -1.73
CA THR A 24 -3.58 -4.36 -1.51
C THR A 24 -3.22 -2.95 -1.06
N TYR A 25 -2.25 -2.79 -0.16
CA TYR A 25 -1.77 -1.48 0.26
C TYR A 25 -1.19 -0.68 -0.93
N ASN A 26 -0.30 -1.30 -1.71
CA ASN A 26 0.32 -0.65 -2.85
C ASN A 26 -0.72 -0.23 -3.90
N GLU A 27 -1.70 -1.09 -4.21
CA GLU A 27 -2.77 -0.77 -5.15
C GLU A 27 -3.60 0.43 -4.66
N MET A 28 -4.01 0.45 -3.39
CA MET A 28 -4.76 1.58 -2.82
C MET A 28 -3.95 2.87 -2.84
N ARG A 29 -2.67 2.79 -2.46
CA ARG A 29 -1.76 3.93 -2.47
C ARG A 29 -1.60 4.49 -3.88
N ASP A 30 -1.37 3.63 -4.88
CA ASP A 30 -1.10 4.06 -6.24
C ASP A 30 -2.35 4.70 -6.88
N VAL A 31 -3.55 4.16 -6.63
CA VAL A 31 -4.82 4.81 -7.04
C VAL A 31 -4.99 6.16 -6.35
N GLY A 32 -4.76 6.22 -5.03
CA GLY A 32 -4.87 7.47 -4.26
C GLY A 32 -3.89 8.54 -4.76
N GLN A 33 -2.65 8.17 -5.04
CA GLN A 33 -1.65 9.08 -5.60
C GLN A 33 -2.01 9.56 -7.00
N GLY A 34 -2.58 8.68 -7.84
CA GLY A 34 -3.11 9.07 -9.15
C GLY A 34 -4.22 10.12 -9.03
N LEU A 35 -5.17 9.92 -8.13
CA LEU A 35 -6.26 10.86 -7.88
C LEU A 35 -5.76 12.20 -7.34
N ILE A 36 -4.84 12.18 -6.38
CA ILE A 36 -4.22 13.40 -5.84
C ILE A 36 -3.47 14.15 -6.95
N GLY A 37 -2.77 13.44 -7.84
CA GLY A 37 -2.12 14.02 -9.01
C GLY A 37 -3.10 14.79 -9.90
N MET A 38 -4.26 14.21 -10.20
CA MET A 38 -5.31 14.87 -11.00
C MET A 38 -5.90 16.10 -10.29
N ILE A 39 -6.10 16.02 -8.97
CA ILE A 39 -6.62 17.15 -8.16
C ILE A 39 -5.60 18.29 -8.14
N ALA A 40 -4.32 17.98 -7.94
CA ALA A 40 -3.24 18.96 -7.92
C ALA A 40 -3.10 19.68 -9.27
N ASP A 41 -3.18 18.93 -10.37
CA ASP A 41 -3.16 19.47 -11.73
C ASP A 41 -4.34 20.42 -11.97
N GLN A 42 -5.55 20.02 -11.60
CA GLN A 42 -6.75 20.86 -11.73
C GLN A 42 -6.68 22.14 -10.89
N ARG A 43 -6.05 22.08 -9.70
CA ARG A 43 -5.89 23.22 -8.79
C ARG A 43 -4.68 24.10 -9.13
N GLY A 44 -3.76 23.65 -9.99
CA GLY A 44 -2.52 24.34 -10.30
C GLY A 44 -1.55 24.42 -9.11
N VAL A 45 -1.63 23.47 -8.18
CA VAL A 45 -0.76 23.38 -7.00
C VAL A 45 0.15 22.15 -7.10
N ARG A 46 1.16 22.05 -6.23
CA ARG A 46 2.03 20.88 -6.25
C ARG A 46 1.33 19.71 -5.57
N ILE A 47 1.63 18.49 -6.04
CA ILE A 47 1.11 17.25 -5.45
C ILE A 47 1.39 17.17 -3.94
N VAL A 48 2.58 17.61 -3.49
CA VAL A 48 2.95 17.60 -2.07
C VAL A 48 2.05 18.50 -1.21
N ASP A 49 1.59 19.63 -1.76
CA ASP A 49 0.72 20.57 -1.04
C ASP A 49 -0.68 19.93 -0.85
N CYS A 50 -1.19 19.22 -1.86
CA CYS A 50 -2.43 18.44 -1.74
C CYS A 50 -2.25 17.22 -0.81
N GLN A 51 -1.12 16.53 -0.86
CA GLN A 51 -0.84 15.41 0.04
C GLN A 51 -0.89 15.84 1.50
N GLU A 52 -0.29 16.98 1.84
CA GLU A 52 -0.36 17.57 3.19
C GLU A 52 -1.80 17.93 3.59
N GLU A 53 -2.56 18.59 2.70
CA GLU A 53 -3.98 18.92 2.91
C GLU A 53 -4.85 17.69 3.20
N PHE A 54 -4.62 16.59 2.47
CA PHE A 54 -5.35 15.33 2.62
C PHE A 54 -4.77 14.41 3.71
N GLY A 55 -3.70 14.83 4.40
CA GLY A 55 -3.05 14.03 5.45
C GLY A 55 -2.36 12.77 4.94
N VAL A 56 -1.98 12.74 3.66
CA VAL A 56 -1.29 11.60 3.02
C VAL A 56 0.22 11.85 3.13
N VAL A 57 0.82 11.35 4.21
CA VAL A 57 2.28 11.43 4.40
C VAL A 57 2.94 10.35 3.54
N THR A 58 3.76 10.76 2.56
CA THR A 58 4.58 9.86 1.72
C THR A 58 5.92 9.47 2.36
N GLY A 59 6.03 9.58 3.68
CA GLY A 59 7.22 9.26 4.45
C GLY A 59 7.08 7.95 5.21
N ASP A 60 7.38 6.84 4.54
CA ASP A 60 7.97 5.64 5.15
C ASP A 60 9.46 5.58 4.75
#